data_AF-A0A969G8C3-F1
#
_entry.id   AF-A0A969G8C3-F1
#
_cell.length_a   1.000
_cell.length_b   1.000
_cell.length_c   1.000
_cell.angle_alpha   90.00
_cell.angle_beta   90.00
_cell.angle_gamma   90.00
#
_symmetry.space_group_name_H-M   'P 1'
#
loop_
_entity.id
_entity.type
_entity.pdbx_description
1 polymer ?
#
loop_
_entity_poly.entity_id
_entity_poly.type
_entity_poly.pdbx_seq_one_letter_code
_entity_poly.pdbx_strand_id
1 'polypeptide(L)'
;AWPYHHLGFPGSISLKPSTMILYVKDYLTSLAGHGFRRFFFINGHGGNVATLKAAFAETYGSLSDREIEIRCELQNWYMVREVYQLAQKLYGDQEGSHATPSEVALTQYAYPEEIKSAPLDPHVAKGFPIYSAKDFRDNYPDGRMGSNPDLATPDHGKQFYEAAVKALSKNYEYFIAS
;
A
#
# COMPACT_ATOMS: atom_id res chain seq x y z
N ALA A 1 -1.70 -7.73 -5.81
CA ALA A 1 -1.31 -7.47 -4.40
C ALA A 1 -1.45 -8.77 -3.60
N TRP A 2 -0.92 -8.82 -2.37
CA TRP A 2 -1.12 -9.88 -1.36
C TRP A 2 -2.18 -9.48 -0.29
N PRO A 3 -3.46 -9.33 -0.64
CA PRO A 3 -4.56 -9.16 0.31
C PRO A 3 -5.22 -10.52 0.60
N TYR A 4 -4.47 -11.59 0.89
CA TYR A 4 -5.06 -12.93 1.02
C TYR A 4 -6.16 -12.98 2.10
N HIS A 5 -6.01 -12.19 3.17
CA HIS A 5 -7.01 -12.03 4.22
C HIS A 5 -8.29 -11.30 3.77
N HIS A 6 -8.29 -10.59 2.65
CA HIS A 6 -9.49 -9.96 2.08
C HIS A 6 -10.28 -10.90 1.15
N LEU A 7 -9.81 -12.11 0.86
CA LEU A 7 -10.55 -13.08 0.02
C LEU A 7 -11.88 -13.55 0.63
N GLY A 8 -12.17 -13.18 1.88
CA GLY A 8 -13.48 -13.35 2.48
C GLY A 8 -14.55 -12.45 1.86
N PHE A 9 -14.17 -11.40 1.13
CA PHE A 9 -15.06 -10.43 0.49
C PHE A 9 -15.09 -10.61 -1.04
N PRO A 10 -16.28 -10.64 -1.66
CA PRO A 10 -16.40 -10.77 -3.12
C PRO A 10 -15.80 -9.55 -3.83
N GLY A 11 -15.07 -9.79 -4.92
CA GLY A 11 -14.35 -8.75 -5.68
C GLY A 11 -12.85 -8.69 -5.40
N SER A 12 -12.38 -9.26 -4.28
CA SER A 12 -10.95 -9.34 -3.94
C SER A 12 -10.20 -10.31 -4.85
N ILE A 13 -9.08 -9.88 -5.40
CA ILE A 13 -8.12 -10.71 -6.15
C ILE A 13 -6.76 -10.66 -5.47
N SER A 14 -6.17 -11.81 -5.18
CA SER A 14 -4.85 -11.93 -4.56
C SER A 14 -3.94 -12.85 -5.37
N LEU A 15 -2.67 -12.45 -5.53
CA LEU A 15 -1.62 -13.38 -5.94
C LEU A 15 -1.25 -14.27 -4.75
N LYS A 16 -0.55 -15.40 -4.98
CA LYS A 16 0.23 -16.09 -3.94
C LYS A 16 1.52 -15.30 -3.66
N PRO A 17 2.17 -15.41 -2.48
CA PRO A 17 3.41 -14.67 -2.21
C PRO A 17 4.50 -15.15 -3.18
N SER A 18 4.58 -16.46 -3.39
CA SER A 18 5.50 -17.07 -4.37
C SER A 18 5.27 -16.55 -5.78
N THR A 19 4.02 -16.42 -6.21
CA THR A 19 3.69 -15.84 -7.53
C THR A 19 4.13 -14.38 -7.64
N MET A 20 3.90 -13.57 -6.60
CA MET A 20 4.32 -12.17 -6.59
C MET A 20 5.84 -12.04 -6.57
N ILE A 21 6.55 -12.92 -5.86
CA ILE A 21 8.02 -12.97 -5.85
C ILE A 21 8.56 -13.25 -7.25
N LEU A 22 8.03 -14.28 -7.93
CA LEU A 22 8.43 -14.59 -9.31
C LEU A 22 8.14 -13.44 -10.27
N TYR A 23 6.94 -12.84 -10.16
CA TYR A 23 6.56 -11.69 -10.98
C TYR A 23 7.52 -10.49 -10.83
N VAL A 24 7.85 -10.12 -9.58
CA VAL A 24 8.78 -9.01 -9.31
C VAL A 24 10.19 -9.36 -9.78
N LYS A 25 10.64 -10.60 -9.58
CA LYS A 25 11.95 -11.08 -10.02
C LYS A 25 12.10 -11.00 -11.54
N ASP A 26 11.08 -11.39 -12.30
CA ASP A 26 11.07 -11.27 -13.76
C ASP A 26 11.20 -9.79 -14.19
N TYR A 27 10.41 -8.90 -13.59
CA TYR A 27 10.48 -7.45 -13.86
C TYR A 27 11.88 -6.88 -13.62
N LEU A 28 12.43 -7.13 -12.43
CA LEU A 28 13.73 -6.63 -12.04
C LEU A 28 14.85 -7.21 -12.92
N THR A 29 14.82 -8.51 -13.19
CA THR A 29 15.85 -9.19 -14.00
C THR A 29 15.85 -8.70 -15.45
N SER A 30 14.68 -8.56 -16.06
CA SER A 30 14.56 -8.05 -17.43
C SER A 30 15.08 -6.61 -17.54
N LEU A 31 14.64 -5.73 -16.64
CA LEU A 31 15.09 -4.34 -16.64
C LEU A 31 16.57 -4.19 -16.28
N ALA A 32 17.07 -5.02 -15.37
CA ALA A 32 18.50 -5.05 -15.06
C ALA A 32 19.34 -5.49 -16.27
N GLY A 33 18.82 -6.41 -17.09
CA GLY A 33 19.41 -6.79 -18.37
C GLY A 33 19.54 -5.62 -19.37
N HIS A 34 18.65 -4.64 -19.30
CA HIS A 34 18.71 -3.42 -20.12
C HIS A 34 19.55 -2.29 -19.51
N GLY A 35 20.19 -2.51 -18.35
CA GLY A 35 21.04 -1.51 -17.72
C GLY A 35 20.40 -0.72 -16.57
N PHE A 36 19.14 -0.98 -16.21
CA PHE A 36 18.55 -0.37 -15.01
C PHE A 36 19.21 -0.91 -13.74
N ARG A 37 19.52 -0.03 -12.79
CA ARG A 37 20.22 -0.40 -11.54
C ARG A 37 19.48 0.02 -10.27
N ARG A 38 18.46 0.87 -10.40
CA ARG A 38 17.72 1.45 -9.27
C ARG A 38 16.23 1.31 -9.51
N PHE A 39 15.54 0.71 -8.56
CA PHE A 39 14.12 0.41 -8.63
C PHE A 39 13.42 0.99 -7.42
N PHE A 40 12.57 2.00 -7.64
CA PHE A 40 11.85 2.68 -6.59
C PHE A 40 10.37 2.29 -6.65
N PHE A 41 9.91 1.52 -5.67
CA PHE A 41 8.54 1.00 -5.60
C PHE A 41 7.68 1.90 -4.72
N ILE A 42 6.64 2.51 -5.31
CA ILE A 42 5.59 3.19 -4.56
C ILE A 42 4.47 2.18 -4.31
N ASN A 43 4.23 1.85 -3.04
CA ASN A 43 3.26 0.84 -2.63
C ASN A 43 2.07 1.45 -1.88
N GLY A 44 0.87 0.99 -2.23
CA GLY A 44 -0.39 1.41 -1.61
C GLY A 44 -1.00 0.40 -0.66
N HIS A 45 -0.42 -0.79 -0.49
CA HIS A 45 -1.05 -1.85 0.29
C HIS A 45 -0.08 -2.54 1.25
N GLY A 46 -0.39 -2.50 2.56
CA GLY A 46 0.47 -3.07 3.61
C GLY A 46 0.78 -4.55 3.46
N GLY A 47 -0.17 -5.35 2.95
CA GLY A 47 0.03 -6.78 2.72
C GLY A 47 1.17 -7.08 1.74
N ASN A 48 1.55 -6.15 0.87
CA ASN A 48 2.63 -6.36 -0.10
C ASN A 48 4.03 -6.27 0.52
N VAL A 49 4.20 -5.61 1.67
CA VAL A 49 5.52 -5.17 2.16
C VAL A 49 6.47 -6.34 2.40
N ALA A 50 6.01 -7.39 3.10
CA ALA A 50 6.84 -8.55 3.40
C ALA A 50 7.24 -9.30 2.12
N THR A 51 6.29 -9.52 1.22
CA THR A 51 6.51 -10.24 -0.04
C THR A 51 7.40 -9.46 -1.01
N LEU A 52 7.25 -8.13 -1.11
CA LEU A 52 8.14 -7.28 -1.92
C LEU A 52 9.58 -7.36 -1.40
N LYS A 53 9.79 -7.25 -0.09
CA LYS A 53 11.13 -7.37 0.50
C LYS A 53 11.75 -8.74 0.27
N ALA A 54 10.96 -9.82 0.38
CA ALA A 54 11.41 -11.16 0.04
C ALA A 54 11.79 -11.27 -1.45
N ALA A 55 10.98 -10.69 -2.34
CA ALA A 55 11.26 -10.68 -3.78
C ALA A 55 12.55 -9.93 -4.12
N PHE A 56 12.82 -8.80 -3.46
CA PHE A 56 14.07 -8.07 -3.64
C PHE A 56 15.27 -8.90 -3.21
N ALA A 57 15.22 -9.50 -2.02
CA ALA A 57 16.28 -10.36 -1.50
C ALA A 57 16.56 -11.56 -2.43
N GLU A 58 15.51 -12.23 -2.91
CA GLU A 58 15.66 -13.34 -3.87
C GLU A 58 16.26 -12.87 -5.20
N THR A 59 15.85 -11.70 -5.67
CA THR A 59 16.37 -11.13 -6.93
C THR A 59 17.84 -10.77 -6.81
N TYR A 60 18.26 -10.15 -5.70
CA TYR A 60 19.66 -9.81 -5.46
C TYR A 60 20.55 -11.05 -5.53
N GLY A 61 20.16 -12.15 -4.88
CA GLY A 61 20.88 -13.42 -4.99
C GLY A 61 21.05 -13.87 -6.44
N SER A 62 19.96 -13.87 -7.21
CA SER A 62 20.00 -14.34 -8.62
C SER A 62 20.78 -13.43 -9.58
N LEU A 63 20.87 -12.13 -9.30
CA LEU A 63 21.61 -11.18 -10.15
C LEU A 63 23.10 -11.09 -9.76
N SER A 64 23.44 -11.33 -8.48
CA SER A 64 24.82 -11.43 -8.04
C SER A 64 25.59 -12.54 -8.75
N ASP A 65 24.95 -13.69 -9.02
CA ASP A 65 25.54 -14.78 -9.82
C ASP A 65 25.90 -14.35 -11.25
N ARG A 66 25.34 -13.23 -11.72
CA ARG A 66 25.55 -12.65 -13.04
C ARG A 66 26.37 -11.36 -13.01
N GLU A 67 26.96 -11.02 -11.86
CA GLU A 67 27.71 -9.77 -11.62
C GLU A 67 26.88 -8.49 -11.91
N ILE A 68 25.55 -8.56 -11.75
CA ILE A 68 24.66 -7.42 -11.90
C ILE A 68 24.19 -6.94 -10.52
N GLU A 69 24.63 -5.75 -10.12
CA GLU A 69 24.16 -5.13 -8.89
C GLU A 69 22.92 -4.25 -9.17
N ILE A 70 21.88 -4.40 -8.36
CA ILE A 70 20.72 -3.51 -8.37
C ILE A 70 20.37 -3.08 -6.94
N ARG A 71 19.67 -1.95 -6.81
CA ARG A 71 19.10 -1.49 -5.54
C ARG A 71 17.60 -1.34 -5.71
N CYS A 72 16.83 -1.88 -4.77
CA CYS A 72 15.39 -1.68 -4.68
C CYS A 72 15.04 -0.92 -3.40
N GLU A 73 14.21 0.11 -3.54
CA GLU A 73 13.67 0.92 -2.44
C GLU A 73 12.15 0.78 -2.42
N LEU A 74 11.57 0.53 -1.25
CA LEU A 74 10.12 0.40 -1.07
C LEU A 74 9.58 1.56 -0.24
N GLN A 75 8.73 2.38 -0.86
CA GLN A 75 8.08 3.50 -0.22
C GLN A 75 6.57 3.26 -0.15
N ASN A 76 6.06 3.16 1.07
CA ASN A 76 4.63 3.07 1.33
C ASN A 76 4.08 4.48 1.50
N TRP A 77 3.24 4.96 0.57
CA TRP A 77 2.80 6.36 0.59
C TRP A 77 2.11 6.73 1.92
N TYR A 78 1.35 5.80 2.49
CA TYR A 78 0.62 5.96 3.76
C TYR A 78 1.53 5.98 5.00
N MET A 79 2.80 5.57 4.88
CA MET A 79 3.79 5.63 5.98
C MET A 79 4.71 6.85 5.89
N VAL A 80 4.60 7.64 4.82
CA VAL A 80 5.38 8.87 4.69
C VAL A 80 4.97 9.83 5.80
N ARG A 81 5.96 10.45 6.46
CA ARG A 81 5.74 11.24 7.68
C ARG A 81 4.68 12.33 7.49
N GLU A 82 4.77 13.06 6.39
CA GLU A 82 3.86 14.15 6.05
C GLU A 82 2.42 13.66 5.89
N VAL A 83 2.23 12.51 5.25
CA VAL A 83 0.92 11.86 5.06
C VAL A 83 0.37 11.38 6.41
N TYR A 84 1.18 10.68 7.20
CA TYR A 84 0.78 10.18 8.52
C TYR A 84 0.37 11.32 9.47
N GLN A 85 1.14 12.41 9.51
CA GLN A 85 0.84 13.57 10.33
C GLN A 85 -0.45 14.28 9.88
N LEU A 86 -0.69 14.37 8.57
CA LEU A 86 -1.93 14.92 8.04
C LEU A 86 -3.14 14.05 8.41
N ALA A 87 -3.02 12.72 8.29
CA ALA A 87 -4.09 11.79 8.68
C ALA A 87 -4.40 11.90 10.17
N GLN A 88 -3.38 11.92 11.03
CA GLN A 88 -3.56 12.11 12.47
C GLN A 88 -4.23 13.45 12.78
N LYS A 89 -3.86 14.53 12.08
CA LYS A 89 -4.47 15.86 12.28
C LYS A 89 -5.94 15.90 11.87
N LEU A 90 -6.29 15.27 10.75
CA LEU A 90 -7.66 15.33 10.19
C LEU A 90 -8.61 14.34 10.87
N TYR A 91 -8.13 13.15 11.24
CA TYR A 91 -8.99 12.03 11.60
C TYR A 91 -8.70 11.46 12.98
N GLY A 92 -7.55 11.76 13.58
CA GLY A 92 -7.17 11.27 14.91
C GLY A 92 -7.29 9.74 15.03
N ASP A 93 -7.97 9.28 16.07
CA ASP A 93 -8.18 7.85 16.34
C ASP A 93 -9.18 7.16 15.40
N GLN A 94 -9.79 7.91 14.47
CA GLN A 94 -10.72 7.37 13.45
C GLN A 94 -10.06 7.11 12.10
N GLU A 95 -8.74 7.30 11.97
CA GLU A 95 -7.98 6.89 10.78
C GLU A 95 -8.04 5.36 10.59
N GLY A 96 -7.80 4.60 11.65
CA GLY A 96 -7.81 3.14 11.60
C GLY A 96 -6.63 2.53 10.84
N SER A 97 -6.83 1.36 10.23
CA SER A 97 -5.77 0.57 9.58
C SER A 97 -6.15 0.01 8.20
N HIS A 98 -7.42 0.05 7.81
CA HIS A 98 -7.90 -0.38 6.50
C HIS A 98 -9.24 0.28 6.17
N ALA A 99 -9.45 0.62 4.89
CA ALA A 99 -10.52 1.51 4.44
C ALA A 99 -10.49 2.84 5.20
N THR A 100 -9.28 3.40 5.33
CA THR A 100 -9.05 4.61 6.12
C THR A 100 -9.62 5.85 5.42
N PRO A 101 -10.06 6.89 6.16
CA PRO A 101 -10.49 8.13 5.54
C PRO A 101 -9.40 8.80 4.71
N SER A 102 -8.10 8.59 5.00
CA SER A 102 -7.03 9.13 4.15
C SER A 102 -6.95 8.48 2.77
N GLU A 103 -7.02 7.14 2.68
CA GLU A 103 -7.00 6.45 1.38
C GLU A 103 -8.29 6.66 0.60
N VAL A 104 -9.44 6.70 1.28
CA VAL A 104 -10.73 7.01 0.66
C VAL A 104 -10.75 8.46 0.16
N ALA A 105 -10.25 9.43 0.93
CA ALA A 105 -10.16 10.81 0.46
C ALA A 105 -9.32 10.92 -0.81
N LEU A 106 -8.17 10.23 -0.85
CA LEU A 106 -7.29 10.22 -2.03
C LEU A 106 -8.00 9.65 -3.27
N THR A 107 -8.79 8.58 -3.12
CA THR A 107 -9.56 8.03 -4.25
C THR A 107 -10.70 8.94 -4.68
N GLN A 108 -11.41 9.58 -3.74
CA GLN A 108 -12.46 10.57 -4.06
C GLN A 108 -11.90 11.77 -4.81
N TYR A 109 -10.67 12.21 -4.51
CA TYR A 109 -9.99 13.26 -5.27
C TYR A 109 -9.63 12.81 -6.69
N ALA A 110 -9.09 11.60 -6.84
CA ALA A 110 -8.66 11.09 -8.14
C ALA A 110 -9.82 10.69 -9.06
N TYR A 111 -10.94 10.22 -8.47
CA TYR A 111 -12.12 9.70 -9.17
C TYR A 111 -13.40 10.26 -8.52
N PRO A 112 -13.67 11.58 -8.63
CA PRO A 112 -14.82 12.22 -8.00
C PRO A 112 -16.18 11.69 -8.49
N GLU A 113 -16.22 11.10 -9.67
CA GLU A 113 -17.40 10.43 -10.24
C GLU A 113 -17.69 9.06 -9.60
N GLU A 114 -16.72 8.46 -8.92
CA GLU A 114 -16.83 7.14 -8.30
C GLU A 114 -17.11 7.18 -6.79
N ILE A 115 -17.38 8.37 -6.23
CA ILE A 115 -17.70 8.53 -4.81
C ILE A 115 -18.93 7.68 -4.48
N LYS A 116 -18.76 6.77 -3.50
CA LYS A 116 -19.82 5.86 -3.07
C LYS A 116 -20.56 6.44 -1.88
N SER A 117 -21.87 6.22 -1.87
CA SER A 117 -22.72 6.43 -0.70
C SER A 117 -23.27 5.07 -0.27
N ALA A 118 -22.93 4.67 0.95
CA ALA A 118 -23.40 3.44 1.57
C ALA A 118 -23.48 3.66 3.08
N PRO A 119 -24.43 3.03 3.79
CA PRO A 119 -24.47 3.09 5.24
C PRO A 119 -23.22 2.42 5.83
N LEU A 120 -22.57 3.10 6.77
CA LEU A 120 -21.52 2.51 7.60
C LEU A 120 -22.09 2.12 8.96
N ASP A 121 -21.68 0.95 9.46
CA ASP A 121 -22.00 0.57 10.84
C ASP A 121 -21.33 1.57 11.80
N PRO A 122 -22.05 2.19 12.75
CA PRO A 122 -21.44 3.09 13.72
C PRO A 122 -20.42 2.38 14.63
N HIS A 123 -20.52 1.06 14.78
CA HIS A 123 -19.53 0.26 15.49
C HIS A 123 -18.49 -0.31 14.52
N VAL A 124 -17.26 0.17 14.62
CA VAL A 124 -16.13 -0.33 13.83
C VAL A 124 -15.21 -1.19 14.69
N ALA A 125 -15.00 -2.44 14.27
CA ALA A 125 -14.07 -3.37 14.91
C ALA A 125 -12.62 -2.87 14.78
N LYS A 126 -11.83 -2.97 15.84
CA LYS A 126 -10.43 -2.50 15.88
C LYS A 126 -9.55 -3.39 16.76
N GLY A 127 -8.26 -3.44 16.45
CA GLY A 127 -7.24 -4.07 17.30
C GLY A 127 -7.11 -5.60 17.19
N PHE A 128 -7.91 -6.27 16.36
CA PHE A 128 -7.70 -7.70 16.09
C PHE A 128 -6.45 -7.94 15.23
N PRO A 129 -5.75 -9.07 15.40
CA PRO A 129 -4.69 -9.48 14.50
C PRO A 129 -5.24 -9.90 13.13
N ILE A 130 -4.39 -9.87 12.09
CA ILE A 130 -4.75 -10.33 10.74
C ILE A 130 -4.26 -11.78 10.56
N TYR A 131 -5.19 -12.71 10.33
CA TYR A 131 -4.90 -14.11 10.02
C TYR A 131 -5.50 -14.55 8.67
N SER A 132 -6.39 -15.56 8.69
CA SER A 132 -7.00 -16.13 7.49
C SER A 132 -8.10 -15.22 6.94
N ALA A 133 -8.52 -15.44 5.70
CA ALA A 133 -9.64 -14.72 5.09
C ALA A 133 -10.96 -14.86 5.86
N LYS A 134 -11.21 -16.06 6.41
CA LYS A 134 -12.40 -16.31 7.22
C LYS A 134 -12.31 -15.55 8.54
N ASP A 135 -11.20 -15.70 9.26
CA ASP A 135 -10.96 -15.02 10.53
C ASP A 135 -11.04 -13.49 10.39
N PHE A 136 -10.45 -12.94 9.34
CA PHE A 136 -10.51 -11.52 9.05
C PHE A 136 -11.95 -11.05 8.85
N ARG A 137 -12.77 -11.78 8.09
CA ARG A 137 -14.19 -11.42 7.90
C ARG A 137 -15.02 -11.60 9.17
N ASP A 138 -14.70 -12.59 10.01
CA ASP A 138 -15.37 -12.78 11.29
C ASP A 138 -15.06 -11.60 12.26
N ASN A 139 -13.80 -11.12 12.28
CA ASN A 139 -13.36 -10.02 13.14
C ASN A 139 -13.72 -8.63 12.59
N TYR A 140 -13.79 -8.47 11.26
CA TYR A 140 -14.08 -7.21 10.57
C TYR A 140 -15.21 -7.39 9.54
N PRO A 141 -16.49 -7.48 9.98
CA PRO A 141 -17.59 -7.95 9.12
C PRO A 141 -17.90 -7.10 7.89
N ASP A 142 -17.65 -5.78 7.95
CA ASP A 142 -17.80 -4.84 6.84
C ASP A 142 -16.46 -4.52 6.14
N GLY A 143 -15.39 -5.20 6.55
CA GLY A 143 -14.03 -5.05 6.03
C GLY A 143 -13.23 -3.92 6.66
N ARG A 144 -13.84 -2.95 7.37
CA ARG A 144 -13.10 -1.83 7.98
C ARG A 144 -12.31 -2.28 9.20
N MET A 145 -11.16 -1.65 9.41
CA MET A 145 -10.33 -1.88 10.61
C MET A 145 -10.15 -0.57 11.37
N GLY A 146 -11.02 -0.30 12.33
CA GLY A 146 -10.97 0.89 13.20
C GLY A 146 -11.12 2.24 12.49
N SER A 147 -11.59 2.24 11.24
CA SER A 147 -11.62 3.42 10.35
C SER A 147 -13.03 4.00 10.19
N ASN A 148 -13.08 5.32 10.05
CA ASN A 148 -14.30 6.05 9.67
C ASN A 148 -14.11 6.76 8.32
N PRO A 149 -14.35 6.07 7.19
CA PRO A 149 -14.17 6.66 5.87
C PRO A 149 -15.20 7.75 5.50
N ASP A 150 -16.29 7.91 6.25
CA ASP A 150 -17.26 9.02 6.03
C ASP A 150 -16.64 10.40 6.28
N LEU A 151 -15.50 10.48 6.96
CA LEU A 151 -14.74 11.72 7.16
C LEU A 151 -13.95 12.16 5.92
N ALA A 152 -13.84 11.29 4.91
CA ALA A 152 -13.12 11.58 3.69
C ALA A 152 -13.82 12.66 2.85
N THR A 153 -13.02 13.55 2.28
CA THR A 153 -13.47 14.52 1.27
C THR A 153 -12.46 14.60 0.13
N PRO A 154 -12.88 14.99 -1.10
CA PRO A 154 -11.95 15.23 -2.20
C PRO A 154 -10.89 16.29 -1.86
N ASP A 155 -11.24 17.31 -1.07
CA ASP A 155 -10.29 18.35 -0.63
C ASP A 155 -9.21 17.80 0.30
N HIS A 156 -9.56 16.88 1.20
CA HIS A 156 -8.56 16.15 1.98
C HIS A 156 -7.70 15.28 1.06
N GLY A 157 -8.31 14.64 0.06
CA GLY A 157 -7.61 13.80 -0.92
C GLY A 157 -6.55 14.55 -1.70
N LYS A 158 -6.85 15.78 -2.13
CA LYS A 158 -5.87 16.67 -2.76
C LYS A 158 -4.69 16.95 -1.84
N GLN A 159 -4.94 17.24 -0.56
CA GLN A 159 -3.88 17.50 0.41
C GLN A 159 -2.98 16.25 0.62
N PHE A 160 -3.57 15.06 0.71
CA PHE A 160 -2.81 13.81 0.79
C PHE A 160 -1.98 13.55 -0.47
N TYR A 161 -2.56 13.78 -1.65
CA TYR A 161 -1.86 13.66 -2.93
C TYR A 161 -0.63 14.57 -2.97
N GLU A 162 -0.82 15.87 -2.68
CA GLU A 162 0.27 16.85 -2.71
C GLU A 162 1.37 16.53 -1.68
N ALA A 163 0.97 16.11 -0.47
CA ALA A 163 1.92 15.71 0.58
C ALA A 163 2.72 14.46 0.16
N ALA A 164 2.04 13.43 -0.36
CA ALA A 164 2.68 12.20 -0.81
C ALA A 164 3.63 12.45 -1.98
N VAL A 165 3.19 13.18 -3.03
CA VAL A 165 4.03 13.50 -4.20
C VAL A 165 5.27 14.26 -3.76
N LYS A 166 5.12 15.34 -2.99
CA LYS A 166 6.26 16.15 -2.54
C LYS A 166 7.31 15.33 -1.79
N ALA A 167 6.86 14.52 -0.83
CA ALA A 167 7.78 13.76 0.02
C ALA A 167 8.39 12.56 -0.74
N LEU A 168 7.61 11.84 -1.55
CA LEU A 168 8.11 10.72 -2.34
C LEU A 168 9.07 11.17 -3.45
N SER A 169 8.84 12.32 -4.08
CA SER A 169 9.79 12.91 -5.03
C SER A 169 11.15 13.16 -4.38
N LYS A 170 11.16 13.76 -3.18
CA LYS A 170 12.40 13.97 -2.41
C LYS A 170 13.09 12.65 -2.07
N ASN A 171 12.33 11.64 -1.63
CA ASN A 171 12.90 10.33 -1.31
C ASN A 171 13.47 9.63 -2.56
N TYR A 172 12.80 9.79 -3.70
CA TYR A 172 13.28 9.28 -4.99
C TYR A 172 14.58 9.94 -5.41
N GLU A 173 14.67 11.27 -5.36
CA GLU A 173 15.89 12.04 -5.67
C GLU A 173 17.07 11.59 -4.78
N TYR A 174 16.84 11.41 -3.48
CA TYR A 174 17.85 10.89 -2.58
C TYR A 174 18.30 9.47 -2.96
N PHE A 175 17.34 8.58 -3.26
CA PHE A 175 17.63 7.20 -3.62
C PHE A 175 18.45 7.08 -4.92
N ILE A 176 18.16 7.90 -5.92
CA ILE A 176 18.92 7.88 -7.18
C ILE A 176 20.32 8.49 -7.05
N ALA A 177 20.53 9.40 -6.09
CA ALA A 177 21.82 10.03 -5.83
C ALA A 177 22.74 9.22 -4.90
N SER A 178 22.19 8.37 -4.01
CA SER A 178 22.94 7.46 -3.11
C SER A 178 23.64 6.32 -3.82
#